data_AF-U2ENZ3-F1
#
_entry.id   AF-U2ENZ3-F1
#
_cell.length_a   1.000
_cell.length_b   1.000
_cell.length_c   1.000
_cell.angle_alpha   90.00
_cell.angle_beta   90.00
_cell.angle_gamma   90.00
#
_symmetry.space_group_name_H-M   'P 1'
#
loop_
_entity.id
_entity.type
_entity.pdbx_description
1 polymer ?
#
loop_
_entity_poly.entity_id
_entity_poly.type
_entity_poly.pdbx_seq_one_letter_code
_entity_poly.pdbx_strand_id
1 'polypeptide(L)'
;MKRLLIIFLAGLFFTPHLNADVVQNQKLKNAINILNAFGTRNLKPNTKFEGIKAIAIIPDATKAGAVVTGSTGKGVFIAKNDDGEWSSPFFVNYTSGSIGLQLGYSSADMIILFKNSEAYANLFNAKDTISLKAEATGGVGNEVAITSDLPEISAFAEERGKTSGAFIGVSLDVARLKINRQDTNDYYERMYDFENIYNNSPKASKYTLKFKEIISKYFL
;
A
#
# COMPACT_ATOMS: atom_id res chain seq x y z
N MET A 1 15.40 -64.61 -14.80
CA MET A 1 15.01 -64.20 -13.42
C MET A 1 15.13 -62.69 -13.32
N LYS A 2 14.00 -61.99 -13.26
CA LYS A 2 13.91 -60.52 -13.25
C LYS A 2 14.21 -60.01 -11.84
N ARG A 3 15.28 -59.22 -11.65
CA ARG A 3 15.48 -58.43 -10.43
C ARG A 3 15.22 -56.97 -10.76
N LEU A 4 14.11 -56.48 -10.27
CA LEU A 4 13.63 -55.11 -10.34
C LEU A 4 14.47 -54.29 -9.35
N LEU A 5 15.29 -53.36 -9.83
CA LEU A 5 16.01 -52.41 -8.98
C LEU A 5 15.21 -51.09 -8.96
N ILE A 6 14.39 -50.91 -7.94
CA ILE A 6 13.79 -49.64 -7.58
C ILE A 6 14.86 -48.87 -6.80
N ILE A 7 15.46 -47.84 -7.40
CA ILE A 7 16.22 -46.84 -6.65
C ILE A 7 15.31 -45.62 -6.43
N PHE A 8 15.04 -45.40 -5.16
CA PHE A 8 14.31 -44.29 -4.57
C PHE A 8 14.90 -42.94 -5.00
N LEU A 9 14.11 -42.14 -5.73
CA LEU A 9 14.43 -40.74 -6.00
C LEU A 9 14.11 -39.92 -4.74
N ALA A 10 15.04 -39.88 -3.79
CA ALA A 10 15.01 -38.92 -2.69
C ALA A 10 15.41 -37.53 -3.21
N GLY A 11 14.48 -36.89 -3.94
CA GLY A 11 14.57 -35.47 -4.24
C GLY A 11 14.38 -34.70 -2.94
N LEU A 12 15.48 -34.18 -2.38
CA LEU A 12 15.46 -33.12 -1.39
C LEU A 12 14.65 -31.94 -1.95
N PHE A 13 13.40 -31.81 -1.49
CA PHE A 13 12.69 -30.55 -1.55
C PHE A 13 13.40 -29.57 -0.60
N PHE A 14 14.48 -28.95 -1.07
CA PHE A 14 14.99 -27.71 -0.49
C PHE A 14 13.93 -26.64 -0.76
N THR A 15 12.98 -26.49 0.15
CA THR A 15 12.08 -25.35 0.16
C THR A 15 12.89 -24.10 0.48
N PRO A 16 12.94 -23.08 -0.40
CA PRO A 16 13.74 -21.90 -0.15
C PRO A 16 12.99 -20.99 0.85
N HIS A 17 13.10 -21.28 2.14
CA HIS A 17 12.53 -20.46 3.22
C HIS A 17 13.24 -19.12 3.44
N LEU A 18 14.33 -18.84 2.71
CA LEU A 18 15.12 -17.59 2.84
C LEU A 18 14.67 -16.42 1.95
N ASN A 19 13.68 -16.60 1.06
CA ASN A 19 13.32 -15.53 0.10
C ASN A 19 12.22 -14.58 0.59
N ALA A 20 11.43 -14.98 1.59
CA ALA A 20 10.30 -14.19 2.03
C ALA A 20 10.73 -12.87 2.69
N ASP A 21 11.70 -12.92 3.61
CA ASP A 21 12.28 -11.73 4.27
C ASP A 21 12.82 -10.71 3.25
N VAL A 22 13.57 -11.17 2.24
CA VAL A 22 14.13 -10.29 1.20
C VAL A 22 13.04 -9.63 0.35
N VAL A 23 12.01 -10.39 -0.04
CA VAL A 23 10.93 -9.89 -0.90
C VAL A 23 10.07 -8.85 -0.16
N GLN A 24 9.64 -9.14 1.07
CA GLN A 24 8.79 -8.21 1.81
C GLN A 24 9.55 -6.95 2.24
N ASN A 25 10.81 -7.08 2.61
CA ASN A 25 11.69 -5.92 2.85
C ASN A 25 11.84 -5.05 1.61
N GLN A 26 11.97 -5.66 0.42
CA GLN A 26 12.09 -4.90 -0.83
C GLN A 26 10.79 -4.15 -1.16
N LYS A 27 9.61 -4.76 -0.94
CA LYS A 27 8.32 -4.08 -1.10
C LYS A 27 8.21 -2.86 -0.17
N LEU A 28 8.60 -3.00 1.10
CA LEU A 28 8.61 -1.88 2.03
C LEU A 28 9.63 -0.81 1.63
N LYS A 29 10.82 -1.20 1.16
CA LYS A 29 11.84 -0.29 0.61
C LYS A 29 11.32 0.51 -0.59
N ASN A 30 10.57 -0.13 -1.49
CA ASN A 30 9.96 0.57 -2.62
C ASN A 30 8.92 1.59 -2.14
N ALA A 31 8.06 1.21 -1.18
CA ALA A 31 7.09 2.13 -0.58
C ALA A 31 7.76 3.34 0.10
N ILE A 32 8.87 3.13 0.82
CA ILE A 32 9.69 4.20 1.41
C ILE A 32 10.19 5.16 0.34
N ASN A 33 10.72 4.64 -0.76
CA ASN A 33 11.28 5.46 -1.84
C ASN A 33 10.20 6.31 -2.51
N ILE A 34 9.05 5.71 -2.81
CA ILE A 34 7.88 6.37 -3.40
C ILE A 34 7.39 7.48 -2.47
N LEU A 35 7.18 7.17 -1.19
CA LEU A 35 6.71 8.14 -0.21
C LEU A 35 7.70 9.30 -0.04
N ASN A 36 9.00 9.01 0.01
CA ASN A 36 10.03 10.05 0.13
C ASN A 36 10.10 10.95 -1.11
N ALA A 37 9.99 10.36 -2.30
CA ALA A 37 9.95 11.11 -3.56
C ALA A 37 8.68 11.96 -3.67
N PHE A 38 7.53 11.44 -3.23
CA PHE A 38 6.28 12.18 -3.14
C PHE A 38 6.40 13.36 -2.18
N GLY A 39 6.84 13.13 -0.94
CA GLY A 39 6.99 14.19 0.07
C GLY A 39 7.96 15.29 -0.38
N THR A 40 9.11 14.93 -0.96
CA THR A 40 10.11 15.90 -1.43
C THR A 40 9.61 16.78 -2.58
N ARG A 41 8.82 16.22 -3.50
CA ARG A 41 8.33 16.96 -4.67
C ARG A 41 7.10 17.81 -4.35
N ASN A 42 6.24 17.32 -3.47
CA ASN A 42 4.91 17.89 -3.27
C ASN A 42 4.82 18.80 -2.04
N LEU A 43 5.71 18.65 -1.06
CA LEU A 43 5.73 19.50 0.14
C LEU A 43 6.87 20.51 0.05
N LYS A 44 6.54 21.77 0.37
CA LYS A 44 7.55 22.82 0.56
C LYS A 44 8.43 22.48 1.76
N PRO A 45 9.68 22.98 1.81
CA PRO A 45 10.51 22.88 3.00
C PRO A 45 9.75 23.36 4.24
N ASN A 46 9.75 22.53 5.30
CA ASN A 46 9.03 22.77 6.57
C ASN A 46 7.50 22.72 6.51
N THR A 47 6.88 22.28 5.41
CA THR A 47 5.45 21.97 5.36
C THR A 47 5.23 20.48 5.52
N LYS A 48 4.18 20.13 6.27
CA LYS A 48 3.76 18.74 6.49
C LYS A 48 2.26 18.63 6.23
N PHE A 49 1.82 17.43 5.90
CA PHE A 49 0.41 17.09 5.88
C PHE A 49 -0.09 16.91 7.31
N GLU A 50 -1.11 17.67 7.68
CA GLU A 50 -1.75 17.57 9.00
C GLU A 50 -3.02 16.71 8.93
N GLY A 51 -3.31 16.02 10.02
CA GLY A 51 -4.55 15.27 10.18
C GLY A 51 -4.64 13.97 9.38
N ILE A 52 -3.56 13.55 8.73
CA ILE A 52 -3.49 12.22 8.10
C ILE A 52 -3.38 11.16 9.19
N LYS A 53 -4.35 10.25 9.21
CA LYS A 53 -4.46 9.14 10.16
C LYS A 53 -4.02 7.81 9.57
N ALA A 54 -4.07 7.62 8.26
CA ALA A 54 -3.51 6.44 7.61
C ALA A 54 -3.01 6.71 6.19
N ILE A 55 -2.14 5.83 5.72
CA ILE A 55 -1.51 5.91 4.40
C ILE A 55 -1.45 4.50 3.80
N ALA A 56 -1.90 4.36 2.55
CA ALA A 56 -1.62 3.18 1.73
C ALA A 56 -0.69 3.59 0.58
N ILE A 57 0.40 2.84 0.34
CA ILE A 57 1.29 3.02 -0.80
C ILE A 57 1.23 1.75 -1.64
N ILE A 58 0.81 1.87 -2.90
CA ILE A 58 0.69 0.76 -3.85
C ILE A 58 1.68 1.01 -5.00
N PRO A 59 2.92 0.49 -4.89
CA PRO A 59 3.87 0.54 -5.99
C PRO A 59 3.36 -0.20 -7.22
N ASP A 60 3.69 0.31 -8.41
CA ASP A 60 3.43 -0.32 -9.71
C ASP A 60 1.96 -0.81 -9.89
N ALA A 61 0.99 -0.07 -9.35
CA ALA A 61 -0.43 -0.39 -9.50
C ALA A 61 -0.77 -0.45 -10.99
N THR A 62 -1.23 -1.61 -11.44
CA THR A 62 -1.45 -1.89 -12.86
C THR A 62 -2.92 -1.72 -13.18
N LYS A 63 -3.23 -0.91 -14.19
CA LYS A 63 -4.57 -0.73 -14.75
C LYS A 63 -4.61 -1.28 -16.16
N ALA A 64 -5.61 -2.11 -16.45
CA ALA A 64 -5.85 -2.66 -17.78
C ALA A 64 -7.34 -2.71 -18.08
N GLY A 65 -7.69 -2.47 -19.34
CA GLY A 65 -9.03 -2.73 -19.83
C GLY A 65 -9.41 -1.90 -21.05
N ALA A 66 -10.69 -2.00 -21.37
CA ALA A 66 -11.32 -1.27 -22.47
C ALA A 66 -12.53 -0.51 -21.91
N VAL A 67 -13.75 -0.92 -22.25
CA VAL A 67 -15.00 -0.37 -21.71
C VAL A 67 -15.15 -0.62 -20.20
N VAL A 68 -14.69 -1.78 -19.74
CA VAL A 68 -14.53 -2.12 -18.33
C VAL A 68 -13.03 -2.16 -18.07
N THR A 69 -12.58 -1.40 -17.07
CA THR A 69 -11.17 -1.41 -16.66
C THR A 69 -11.04 -1.88 -15.23
N GLY A 70 -10.03 -2.70 -14.97
CA GLY A 70 -9.67 -3.17 -13.65
C GLY A 70 -8.27 -2.69 -13.29
N SER A 71 -8.06 -2.39 -12.02
CA SER A 71 -6.72 -2.13 -11.49
C SER A 71 -6.38 -3.08 -10.36
N THR A 72 -5.11 -3.44 -10.22
CA THR A 72 -4.62 -4.27 -9.13
C THR A 72 -3.20 -3.91 -8.75
N GLY A 73 -2.82 -4.15 -7.50
CA GLY A 73 -1.48 -3.89 -7.03
C GLY A 73 -1.24 -4.50 -5.64
N LYS A 74 0.02 -4.58 -5.25
CA LYS A 74 0.43 -4.93 -3.88
C LYS A 74 1.04 -3.70 -3.25
N GLY A 75 0.83 -3.51 -1.97
CA GLY A 75 1.31 -2.32 -1.29
C GLY A 75 1.48 -2.49 0.20
N VAL A 76 1.72 -1.36 0.85
CA VAL A 76 1.90 -1.25 2.29
C VAL A 76 0.88 -0.27 2.84
N PHE A 77 0.29 -0.60 3.98
CA PHE A 77 -0.63 0.23 4.74
C PHE A 77 -0.07 0.52 6.12
N ILE A 78 -0.28 1.72 6.63
CA ILE A 78 0.12 2.14 7.97
C ILE A 78 -0.91 3.15 8.49
N ALA A 79 -1.21 3.08 9.79
CA ALA A 79 -2.17 3.97 10.44
C ALA A 79 -1.59 4.49 11.75
N LYS A 80 -2.09 5.63 12.22
CA LYS A 80 -1.84 6.10 13.58
C LYS A 80 -2.69 5.30 14.55
N ASN A 81 -2.08 4.85 15.64
CA ASN A 81 -2.76 4.25 16.77
C ASN A 81 -3.50 5.30 17.61
N ASP A 82 -4.23 4.84 18.63
CA ASP A 82 -4.98 5.71 19.52
C ASP A 82 -4.06 6.64 20.35
N ASP A 83 -2.79 6.27 20.52
CA ASP A 83 -1.74 7.09 21.15
C ASP A 83 -1.16 8.15 20.18
N GLY A 84 -1.59 8.17 18.92
CA GLY A 84 -1.10 9.09 17.88
C GLY A 84 0.22 8.67 17.23
N GLU A 85 0.75 7.50 17.56
CA GLU A 85 1.96 6.93 16.98
C GLU A 85 1.66 6.15 15.69
N TRP A 86 2.55 6.23 14.71
CA TRP A 86 2.46 5.38 13.52
C TRP A 86 2.65 3.90 13.88
N SER A 87 1.70 3.06 13.45
CA SER A 87 1.71 1.61 13.64
C SER A 87 2.87 0.93 12.91
N SER A 88 3.07 -0.36 13.16
CA SER A 88 3.89 -1.19 12.28
C SER A 88 3.16 -1.40 10.94
N PRO A 89 3.87 -1.56 9.81
CA PRO A 89 3.24 -1.64 8.50
C PRO A 89 2.49 -2.97 8.26
N PHE A 90 1.43 -2.91 7.46
CA PHE A 90 0.74 -4.07 6.93
C PHE A 90 0.96 -4.18 5.43
N PHE A 91 0.95 -5.40 4.90
CA PHE A 91 0.90 -5.59 3.46
C PHE A 91 -0.55 -5.66 3.01
N VAL A 92 -0.86 -5.04 1.87
CA VAL A 92 -2.22 -4.99 1.31
C VAL A 92 -2.23 -5.34 -0.17
N ASN A 93 -3.33 -5.91 -0.62
CA ASN A 93 -3.67 -6.07 -2.02
C ASN A 93 -4.71 -5.01 -2.38
N TYR A 94 -4.42 -4.22 -3.41
CA TYR A 94 -5.33 -3.24 -3.99
C TYR A 94 -6.07 -3.85 -5.17
N THR A 95 -7.36 -3.56 -5.30
CA THR A 95 -8.14 -3.88 -6.49
C THR A 95 -9.17 -2.80 -6.73
N SER A 96 -9.34 -2.33 -7.96
CA SER A 96 -10.42 -1.42 -8.34
C SER A 96 -11.10 -1.84 -9.64
N GLY A 97 -12.35 -1.42 -9.82
CA GLY A 97 -13.11 -1.64 -11.04
C GLY A 97 -13.83 -0.38 -11.49
N SER A 98 -13.65 -0.03 -12.77
CA SER A 98 -14.17 1.17 -13.43
C SER A 98 -14.94 0.83 -14.69
N ILE A 99 -15.88 1.70 -15.06
CA ILE A 99 -16.46 1.75 -16.39
C ILE A 99 -15.97 3.05 -17.05
N GLY A 100 -15.26 2.93 -18.18
CA GLY A 100 -14.72 4.10 -18.88
C GLY A 100 -14.22 3.76 -20.27
N LEU A 101 -14.07 4.77 -21.14
CA LEU A 101 -13.61 4.63 -22.53
C LEU A 101 -12.07 4.56 -22.66
N GLN A 102 -11.37 4.14 -21.61
CA GLN A 102 -9.90 4.08 -21.63
C GLN A 102 -9.44 2.71 -22.10
N LEU A 103 -9.02 2.62 -23.36
CA LEU A 103 -8.32 1.46 -23.91
C LEU A 103 -6.86 1.52 -23.48
N GLY A 104 -6.35 0.48 -22.81
CA GLY A 104 -4.91 0.31 -22.68
C GLY A 104 -4.44 -0.39 -21.42
N TYR A 105 -3.12 -0.37 -21.27
CA TYR A 105 -2.37 -0.87 -20.12
C TYR A 105 -1.53 0.28 -19.57
N SER A 106 -1.59 0.51 -18.27
CA SER A 106 -0.79 1.52 -17.58
C SER A 106 -0.35 1.04 -16.20
N SER A 107 0.73 1.60 -15.70
CA SER A 107 1.23 1.34 -14.35
C SER A 107 1.62 2.66 -13.69
N ALA A 108 1.24 2.81 -12.43
CA ALA A 108 1.48 4.01 -11.64
C ALA A 108 1.76 3.66 -10.17
N ASP A 109 2.61 4.45 -9.53
CA ASP A 109 2.79 4.41 -8.09
C ASP A 109 1.66 5.20 -7.44
N MET A 110 0.92 4.57 -6.53
CA MET A 110 -0.25 5.19 -5.90
C MET A 110 -0.02 5.41 -4.40
N ILE A 111 -0.40 6.59 -3.90
CA ILE A 111 -0.43 6.94 -2.48
C ILE A 111 -1.87 7.34 -2.13
N ILE A 112 -2.45 6.68 -1.14
CA ILE A 112 -3.81 6.96 -0.65
C ILE A 112 -3.68 7.45 0.79
N LEU A 113 -4.15 8.66 1.06
CA LEU A 113 -4.15 9.30 2.36
C LEU A 113 -5.56 9.28 2.97
N PHE A 114 -5.63 9.03 4.28
CA PHE A 114 -6.88 8.96 5.03
C PHE A 114 -6.84 9.97 6.17
N LYS A 115 -7.84 10.85 6.28
CA LYS A 115 -8.02 11.81 7.40
C LYS A 115 -9.00 11.31 8.46
N ASN A 116 -9.89 10.38 8.12
CA ASN A 116 -10.83 9.76 9.06
C ASN A 116 -10.46 8.31 9.34
N SER A 117 -10.51 7.92 10.61
CA SER A 117 -10.29 6.55 11.07
C SER A 117 -11.44 5.61 10.72
N GLU A 118 -12.65 6.12 10.58
CA GLU A 118 -13.82 5.35 10.15
C GLU A 118 -13.58 4.69 8.78
N ALA A 119 -12.85 5.37 7.90
CA ALA A 119 -12.50 4.87 6.58
C ALA A 119 -11.75 3.53 6.61
N TYR A 120 -10.99 3.25 7.67
CA TYR A 120 -10.25 1.99 7.83
C TYR A 120 -10.68 1.17 9.07
N ALA A 121 -11.78 1.56 9.74
CA ALA A 121 -12.30 0.87 10.92
C ALA A 121 -12.64 -0.61 10.64
N ASN A 122 -13.00 -0.95 9.40
CA ASN A 122 -13.28 -2.33 9.01
C ASN A 122 -12.05 -3.26 9.08
N LEU A 123 -10.82 -2.73 9.12
CA LEU A 123 -9.63 -3.56 9.36
C LEU A 123 -9.61 -4.13 10.79
N PHE A 124 -10.09 -3.37 11.78
CA PHE A 124 -10.21 -3.82 13.17
C PHE A 124 -11.35 -4.81 13.37
N ASN A 125 -12.43 -4.65 12.62
CA ASN A 125 -13.63 -5.50 12.72
C ASN A 125 -13.48 -6.87 12.01
N ALA A 126 -12.25 -7.38 11.89
CA ALA A 126 -11.91 -8.66 11.27
C ALA A 126 -12.38 -8.85 9.81
N LYS A 127 -12.74 -7.78 9.09
CA LYS A 127 -13.12 -7.86 7.66
C LYS A 127 -11.92 -7.82 6.73
N ASP A 128 -10.75 -7.46 7.25
CA ASP A 128 -9.46 -7.31 6.54
C ASP A 128 -9.50 -6.42 5.31
N THR A 129 -10.59 -5.70 5.10
CA THR A 129 -10.87 -5.04 3.83
C THR A 129 -11.39 -3.64 4.10
N ILE A 130 -10.74 -2.67 3.46
CA ILE A 130 -11.22 -1.31 3.33
C ILE A 130 -11.91 -1.20 1.97
N SER A 131 -13.19 -0.85 1.97
CA SER A 131 -13.91 -0.51 0.74
C SER A 131 -13.85 0.98 0.54
N LEU A 132 -13.27 1.41 -0.59
CA LEU A 132 -13.20 2.80 -0.99
C LEU A 132 -14.27 3.00 -2.06
N LYS A 133 -15.29 3.77 -1.73
CA LYS A 133 -16.30 4.25 -2.68
C LYS A 133 -16.28 5.76 -2.62
N ALA A 134 -16.32 6.40 -3.78
CA ALA A 134 -16.49 7.82 -3.80
C ALA A 134 -17.15 8.34 -5.07
N GLU A 135 -17.68 9.53 -4.95
CA GLU A 135 -18.23 10.33 -6.03
C GLU A 135 -17.09 11.17 -6.61
N ALA A 136 -16.87 11.04 -7.92
CA ALA A 136 -15.71 11.61 -8.59
C ALA A 136 -15.70 13.14 -8.52
N THR A 137 -14.83 13.72 -7.69
CA THR A 137 -14.40 15.12 -7.81
C THR A 137 -13.09 15.19 -8.60
N GLY A 138 -13.20 15.12 -9.93
CA GLY A 138 -12.03 15.16 -10.82
C GLY A 138 -11.39 16.55 -10.88
N GLY A 139 -10.08 16.63 -10.60
CA GLY A 139 -9.23 17.77 -10.93
C GLY A 139 -8.27 17.42 -12.06
N VAL A 140 -8.02 18.34 -12.99
CA VAL A 140 -7.04 18.18 -14.07
C VAL A 140 -5.88 19.13 -13.82
N GLY A 141 -4.66 18.61 -13.73
CA GLY A 141 -3.44 19.43 -13.82
C GLY A 141 -2.36 19.15 -12.78
N ASN A 142 -1.13 19.53 -13.13
CA ASN A 142 0.07 19.45 -12.29
C ASN A 142 0.11 20.49 -11.15
N GLU A 143 -0.96 21.26 -10.97
CA GLU A 143 -0.98 22.49 -10.18
C GLU A 143 -2.20 22.55 -9.24
N VAL A 144 -2.82 21.40 -8.93
CA VAL A 144 -3.68 21.35 -7.75
C VAL A 144 -2.74 21.42 -6.57
N ALA A 145 -2.60 22.63 -6.00
CA ALA A 145 -1.91 22.85 -4.76
C ALA A 145 -2.30 21.72 -3.80
N ILE A 146 -1.30 20.96 -3.35
CA ILE A 146 -1.42 20.11 -2.18
C ILE A 146 -1.81 21.06 -1.04
N THR A 147 -3.11 21.28 -0.90
CA THR A 147 -3.66 22.12 0.16
C THR A 147 -3.61 21.31 1.45
N SER A 148 -3.44 21.98 2.59
CA SER A 148 -3.66 21.36 3.90
C SER A 148 -5.07 20.78 4.02
N ASP A 149 -6.03 21.32 3.26
CA ASP A 149 -7.42 20.90 3.29
C ASP A 149 -7.73 19.79 2.28
N LEU A 150 -7.09 18.64 2.46
CA LEU A 150 -7.42 17.42 1.71
C LEU A 150 -8.81 16.88 2.08
N PRO A 151 -9.58 16.26 1.17
CA PRO A 151 -10.80 15.53 1.51
C PRO A 151 -10.51 14.35 2.45
N GLU A 152 -11.57 13.76 3.01
CA GLU A 152 -11.50 12.67 4.00
C GLU A 152 -10.61 11.50 3.56
N ILE A 153 -10.64 11.18 2.27
CA ILE A 153 -9.76 10.24 1.61
C ILE A 153 -9.21 10.94 0.37
N SER A 154 -7.93 10.81 0.09
CA SER A 154 -7.27 11.43 -1.08
C SER A 154 -6.35 10.42 -1.74
N ALA A 155 -6.38 10.33 -3.07
CA ALA A 155 -5.50 9.44 -3.82
C ALA A 155 -4.62 10.23 -4.79
N PHE A 156 -3.35 9.89 -4.81
CA PHE A 156 -2.33 10.43 -5.70
C PHE A 156 -1.77 9.27 -6.51
N ALA A 157 -1.82 9.37 -7.83
CA ALA A 157 -1.24 8.37 -8.72
C ALA A 157 -0.18 9.02 -9.60
N GLU A 158 1.04 8.51 -9.56
CA GLU A 158 2.16 8.99 -10.36
C GLU A 158 2.56 7.96 -11.41
N GLU A 159 2.53 8.32 -12.69
CA GLU A 159 3.01 7.44 -13.77
C GLU A 159 4.51 7.15 -13.60
N ARG A 160 4.89 5.88 -13.80
CA ARG A 160 6.29 5.46 -13.70
C ARG A 160 7.18 6.25 -14.66
N GLY A 161 8.17 6.97 -14.12
CA GLY A 161 9.11 7.76 -14.91
C GLY A 161 8.59 9.12 -15.39
N LYS A 162 7.39 9.54 -14.98
CA LYS A 162 6.86 10.88 -15.25
C LYS A 162 6.40 11.57 -13.97
N THR A 163 6.61 12.87 -13.92
CA THR A 163 5.96 13.79 -12.97
C THR A 163 4.60 14.19 -13.52
N SER A 164 3.63 13.29 -13.43
CA SER A 164 2.23 13.64 -13.66
C SER A 164 1.39 12.90 -12.65
N GLY A 165 1.20 13.55 -11.49
CA GLY A 165 0.36 13.07 -10.42
C GLY A 165 -1.08 13.46 -10.71
N ALA A 166 -1.97 12.52 -10.99
CA ALA A 166 -3.40 12.81 -10.98
C ALA A 166 -3.82 13.00 -9.52
N PHE A 167 -4.20 14.23 -9.16
CA PHE A 167 -4.82 14.56 -7.89
C PHE A 167 -6.28 14.17 -7.96
N ILE A 168 -6.65 13.16 -7.19
CA ILE A 168 -8.01 12.67 -7.17
C ILE A 168 -8.52 12.79 -5.73
N GLY A 169 -9.30 13.85 -5.47
CA GLY A 169 -10.35 13.76 -4.46
C GLY A 169 -11.26 12.63 -4.90
N VAL A 170 -11.29 11.55 -4.11
CA VAL A 170 -11.58 10.17 -4.54
C VAL A 170 -12.57 10.08 -5.71
N SER A 171 -12.06 9.82 -6.91
CA SER A 171 -12.73 9.16 -8.04
C SER A 171 -12.13 7.77 -8.13
N LEU A 172 -12.24 7.00 -7.03
CA LEU A 172 -11.99 5.58 -7.08
C LEU A 172 -13.33 4.91 -7.41
N ASP A 173 -13.51 4.64 -8.70
CA ASP A 173 -13.86 3.30 -9.17
C ASP A 173 -13.88 2.28 -8.03
N VAL A 174 -15.01 1.59 -7.78
CA VAL A 174 -15.20 0.70 -6.62
C VAL A 174 -13.92 -0.05 -6.28
N ALA A 175 -13.23 0.40 -5.21
CA ALA A 175 -11.90 -0.06 -4.88
C ALA A 175 -11.88 -0.73 -3.52
N ARG A 176 -10.93 -1.64 -3.35
CA ARG A 176 -10.73 -2.44 -2.14
C ARG A 176 -9.26 -2.52 -1.82
N LEU A 177 -8.92 -2.27 -0.56
CA LEU A 177 -7.63 -2.64 0.02
C LEU A 177 -7.89 -3.82 0.95
N LYS A 178 -7.27 -4.97 0.66
CA LYS A 178 -7.38 -6.17 1.48
C LYS A 178 -6.05 -6.49 2.14
N ILE A 179 -6.01 -6.72 3.45
CA ILE A 179 -4.81 -7.15 4.16
C ILE A 179 -4.30 -8.45 3.52
N ASN A 180 -3.03 -8.42 3.13
CA ASN A 180 -2.30 -9.59 2.70
C ASN A 180 -1.64 -10.23 3.92
N ARG A 181 -2.39 -11.13 4.58
CA ARG A 181 -1.91 -11.85 5.77
C ARG A 181 -0.63 -12.63 5.51
N GLN A 182 -0.51 -13.25 4.33
CA GLN A 182 0.68 -14.02 4.00
C GLN A 182 1.90 -13.11 3.95
N ASP A 183 1.87 -12.04 3.15
CA ASP A 183 2.99 -11.11 3.04
C ASP A 183 3.31 -10.43 4.39
N THR A 184 2.28 -10.17 5.21
CA THR A 184 2.45 -9.59 6.56
C THR A 184 3.11 -10.57 7.52
N ASN A 185 2.67 -11.82 7.55
CA ASN A 185 3.26 -12.86 8.39
C ASN A 185 4.68 -13.20 7.96
N ASP A 186 4.94 -13.23 6.66
CA ASP A 186 6.26 -13.42 6.07
C ASP A 186 7.22 -12.31 6.48
N TYR A 187 6.75 -11.06 6.51
CA TYR A 187 7.56 -9.91 6.91
C TYR A 187 7.95 -9.92 8.39
N TYR A 188 7.02 -10.34 9.25
CA TYR A 188 7.25 -10.40 10.70
C TYR A 188 7.78 -11.73 11.20
N GLU A 189 7.90 -12.72 10.31
CA GLU A 189 8.22 -14.12 10.61
C GLU A 189 7.32 -14.73 11.71
N ARG A 190 6.11 -14.18 11.85
CA ARG A 190 5.15 -14.54 12.89
C ARG A 190 3.74 -14.11 12.49
N MET A 191 2.76 -14.88 12.94
CA MET A 191 1.36 -14.49 12.85
C MET A 191 1.02 -13.46 13.93
N TYR A 192 0.63 -12.28 13.51
CA TYR A 192 0.01 -11.27 14.35
C TYR A 192 -1.39 -10.97 13.81
N ASP A 193 -2.33 -10.68 14.70
CA ASP A 193 -3.58 -10.05 14.30
C ASP A 193 -3.36 -8.55 13.98
N PHE A 194 -4.41 -7.93 13.47
CA PHE A 194 -4.36 -6.52 13.11
C PHE A 194 -4.09 -5.63 14.33
N GLU A 195 -4.73 -5.90 15.46
CA GLU A 195 -4.60 -5.10 16.67
C GLU A 195 -3.17 -5.08 17.21
N ASN A 196 -2.49 -6.22 17.23
CA ASN A 196 -1.10 -6.30 17.66
C ASN A 196 -0.14 -5.49 16.77
N ILE A 197 -0.28 -5.59 15.45
CA ILE A 197 0.57 -4.81 14.54
C ILE A 197 0.21 -3.31 14.62
N TYR A 198 -1.08 -2.99 14.75
CA TYR A 198 -1.57 -1.62 14.93
C TYR A 198 -0.97 -0.97 16.18
N ASN A 199 -0.89 -1.72 17.28
CA ASN A 199 -0.33 -1.30 18.56
C ASN A 199 1.17 -1.56 18.69
N ASN A 200 1.89 -1.72 17.58
CA ASN A 200 3.36 -1.83 17.57
C ASN A 200 3.95 -3.03 18.35
N SER A 201 3.19 -4.11 18.59
CA SER A 201 3.68 -5.34 19.22
C SER A 201 4.83 -6.03 18.47
N PRO A 202 4.88 -6.07 17.12
CA PRO A 202 6.01 -6.67 16.40
C PRO A 202 7.30 -5.88 16.61
N LYS A 203 8.42 -6.59 16.72
CA LYS A 203 9.75 -5.97 16.74
C LYS A 203 9.99 -5.20 15.44
N ALA A 204 10.22 -3.90 15.55
CA ALA A 204 10.48 -3.05 14.40
C ALA A 204 11.80 -3.43 13.70
N SER A 205 11.73 -3.78 12.42
CA SER A 205 12.93 -3.98 11.60
C SER A 205 13.57 -2.63 11.24
N LYS A 206 14.82 -2.65 10.74
CA LYS A 206 15.47 -1.44 10.21
C LYS A 206 14.63 -0.72 9.14
N TYR A 207 13.86 -1.48 8.35
CA TYR A 207 12.99 -0.92 7.31
C TYR A 207 11.71 -0.35 7.91
N THR A 208 11.13 -0.99 8.93
CA THR A 208 9.98 -0.43 9.68
C THR A 208 10.37 0.92 10.28
N LEU A 209 11.52 0.99 10.96
CA LEU A 209 12.00 2.23 11.60
C LEU A 209 12.20 3.34 10.56
N LYS A 210 12.88 3.04 9.45
CA LYS A 210 13.06 3.99 8.35
C LYS A 210 11.74 4.43 7.72
N PHE A 211 10.76 3.52 7.61
CA PHE A 211 9.44 3.87 7.09
C PHE A 211 8.71 4.85 8.00
N LYS A 212 8.69 4.58 9.31
CA LYS A 212 8.13 5.49 10.31
C LYS A 212 8.83 6.84 10.32
N GLU A 213 10.16 6.87 10.22
CA GLU A 213 10.96 8.10 10.12
C GLU A 213 10.52 8.95 8.92
N ILE A 214 10.43 8.35 7.73
CA ILE A 214 10.01 9.05 6.50
C ILE A 214 8.57 9.53 6.59
N ILE A 215 7.67 8.76 7.20
CA ILE A 215 6.29 9.20 7.40
C ILE A 215 6.25 10.40 8.35
N SER A 216 6.86 10.31 9.54
CA SER A 216 6.89 11.40 10.52
C SER A 216 7.58 12.67 10.01
N LYS A 217 8.46 12.53 9.01
CA LYS A 217 9.04 13.66 8.28
C LYS A 217 8.00 14.48 7.53
N TYR A 218 7.02 13.84 6.88
CA TYR A 218 6.07 14.49 5.97
C TYR A 218 4.64 14.60 6.52
N PHE A 219 4.26 13.79 7.50
CA PHE A 219 2.91 13.67 8.03
C PHE A 219 2.93 13.86 9.54
N LEU A 220 2.18 14.84 10.04
CA LEU A 220 2.01 15.15 11.46
C LEU A 220 0.77 14.48 12.03
#